data_AF-A0A2G8HVW5-F1
#
_entry.id   AF-A0A2G8HVW5-F1
#
_cell.length_a   1.000
_cell.length_b   1.000
_cell.length_c   1.000
_cell.angle_alpha   90.00
_cell.angle_beta   90.00
_cell.angle_gamma   90.00
#
_symmetry.space_group_name_H-M   'P 1'
#
loop_
_entity.id
_entity.type
_entity.pdbx_description
1 polymer ?
#
loop_
_entity_poly.entity_id
_entity_poly.type
_entity_poly.pdbx_seq_one_letter_code
_entity_poly.pdbx_strand_id
1 'polypeptide(L)'
;MKFIQKSKDFHQKYPNLLIAIFFISGFLFDVATLGQVDEFGNFLGHTIYLSLLILSYVYLEKEYKKSWLQKFSEYQRDIFHFLAGGLLSGFAIFFFKSSSLSSSGIFIVIVLLILLANESPLFQARGSLIKLTLVQFCISAYFIIYIPVLIGFIGSFIFFLTITLAAITLPILLQRLKHPATNESKIISAAMSVFLIIGYFTNILPPVPLSVKEIGVYHKIVKLENSYNLYSESSFTNFFGFSDTSFKAQPGDSVYVFARVFAPKGLSEKLYIQWEKWDKIWKISDRIPLSIQGGNTWGYRAYAYKKNYTNGFWRAKVMSSDNREIGRVDFSISSVPEKKREWTIDVKD
;
A
#
# COMPACT_ATOMS: atom_id res chain seq x y z
N MET A 1 19.23 -9.17 38.24
CA MET A 1 19.49 -10.60 37.89
C MET A 1 18.23 -11.42 37.66
N LYS A 2 17.21 -11.45 38.55
CA LYS A 2 15.98 -12.26 38.38
C LYS A 2 15.18 -12.00 37.08
N PHE A 3 15.17 -10.76 36.57
CA PHE A 3 14.49 -10.41 35.31
C PHE A 3 15.21 -10.99 34.07
N ILE A 4 16.55 -10.96 34.07
CA ILE A 4 17.39 -11.52 32.99
C ILE A 4 17.25 -13.05 32.95
N GLN A 5 17.17 -13.70 34.12
CA GLN A 5 16.95 -15.15 34.22
C GLN A 5 15.55 -15.56 33.76
N LYS A 6 14.50 -14.86 34.22
CA LYS A 6 13.12 -15.07 33.73
C LYS A 6 12.97 -14.84 32.22
N SER A 7 13.68 -13.85 31.67
CA SER A 7 13.70 -13.60 30.23
C SER A 7 14.34 -14.76 29.46
N LYS A 8 15.48 -15.28 29.93
CA LYS A 8 16.12 -16.47 29.35
C LYS A 8 15.25 -17.73 29.43
N ASP A 9 14.61 -17.97 30.57
CA ASP A 9 13.72 -19.13 30.75
C ASP A 9 12.48 -19.05 29.87
N PHE A 10 11.92 -17.84 29.68
CA PHE A 10 10.79 -17.62 28.77
C PHE A 10 11.20 -17.80 27.29
N HIS A 11 12.42 -17.37 26.94
CA HIS A 11 12.99 -17.55 25.59
C HIS A 11 13.21 -19.02 25.23
N GLN A 12 13.62 -19.84 26.19
CA GLN A 12 13.74 -21.30 26.00
C GLN A 12 12.37 -21.99 25.96
N LYS A 13 11.38 -21.50 26.69
CA LYS A 13 10.07 -22.14 26.82
C LYS A 13 9.11 -21.83 25.65
N TYR A 14 9.19 -20.63 25.07
CA TYR A 14 8.33 -20.20 23.95
C TYR A 14 9.08 -19.36 22.90
N PRO A 15 10.07 -19.92 22.19
CA PRO A 15 10.90 -19.18 21.24
C PRO A 15 10.07 -18.55 20.11
N ASN A 16 9.10 -19.29 19.56
CA ASN A 16 8.24 -18.81 18.46
C ASN A 16 7.29 -17.68 18.88
N LEU A 17 6.83 -17.69 20.14
CA LEU A 17 5.91 -16.66 20.66
C LEU A 17 6.64 -15.32 20.81
N LEU A 18 7.89 -15.33 21.29
CA LEU A 18 8.69 -14.13 21.41
C LEU A 18 9.02 -13.52 20.05
N ILE A 19 9.42 -14.34 19.08
CA ILE A 19 9.67 -13.89 17.71
C ILE A 19 8.40 -13.21 17.14
N ALA A 20 7.23 -13.83 17.33
CA ALA A 20 5.96 -13.25 16.91
C ALA A 20 5.64 -11.91 17.61
N ILE A 21 5.89 -11.80 18.92
CA ILE A 21 5.65 -10.56 19.67
C ILE A 21 6.59 -9.44 19.19
N PHE A 22 7.89 -9.72 19.02
CA PHE A 22 8.85 -8.74 18.50
C PHE A 22 8.49 -8.30 17.09
N PHE A 23 8.11 -9.25 16.23
CA PHE A 23 7.64 -8.97 14.89
C PHE A 23 6.40 -8.06 14.89
N ILE A 24 5.35 -8.43 15.62
CA ILE A 24 4.11 -7.63 15.70
C ILE A 24 4.41 -6.25 16.27
N SER A 25 5.25 -6.16 17.30
CA SER A 25 5.62 -4.87 17.91
C SER A 25 6.39 -3.99 16.94
N GLY A 26 7.36 -4.55 16.20
CA GLY A 26 8.12 -3.84 15.17
C GLY A 26 7.21 -3.37 14.03
N PHE A 27 6.33 -4.23 13.53
CA PHE A 27 5.37 -3.87 12.50
C PHE A 27 4.40 -2.76 12.96
N LEU A 28 3.89 -2.84 14.20
CA LEU A 28 3.05 -1.78 14.77
C LEU A 28 3.82 -0.46 14.97
N PHE A 29 5.09 -0.54 15.35
CA PHE A 29 5.97 0.62 15.43
C PHE A 29 6.17 1.26 14.06
N ASP A 30 6.40 0.46 13.01
CA ASP A 30 6.50 0.96 11.64
C ASP A 30 5.17 1.57 11.19
N VAL A 31 4.02 0.97 11.51
CA VAL A 31 2.70 1.56 11.21
C VAL A 31 2.55 2.95 11.85
N ALA A 32 3.06 3.14 13.06
CA ALA A 32 2.99 4.39 13.81
C ALA A 32 4.01 5.45 13.36
N THR A 33 5.19 5.03 12.87
CA THR A 33 6.31 5.93 12.54
C THR A 33 6.47 6.20 11.05
N LEU A 34 6.05 5.27 10.19
CA LEU A 34 6.20 5.36 8.75
C LEU A 34 5.22 6.39 8.19
N GLY A 35 5.77 7.53 7.78
CA GLY A 35 5.03 8.66 7.26
C GLY A 35 4.51 8.45 5.84
N GLN A 36 4.63 9.51 5.04
CA GLN A 36 4.21 9.53 3.64
C GLN A 36 5.29 8.91 2.74
N VAL A 37 4.84 8.38 1.61
CA VAL A 37 5.72 7.69 0.66
C VAL A 37 6.72 8.62 -0.04
N ASP A 38 6.41 9.90 -0.14
CA ASP A 38 7.25 10.94 -0.77
C ASP A 38 8.15 11.69 0.23
N GLU A 39 8.15 11.29 1.50
CA GLU A 39 9.10 11.82 2.48
C GLU A 39 10.53 11.37 2.17
N PHE A 40 11.44 12.35 2.07
CA PHE A 40 12.85 12.10 1.80
C PHE A 40 13.50 11.18 2.84
N GLY A 41 13.08 11.26 4.11
CA GLY A 41 13.58 10.39 5.18
C GLY A 41 13.27 8.90 4.92
N ASN A 42 12.04 8.59 4.50
CA ASN A 42 11.63 7.22 4.17
C ASN A 42 12.36 6.72 2.92
N PHE A 43 12.47 7.57 1.89
CA PHE A 43 13.24 7.25 0.69
C PHE A 43 14.72 6.94 1.00
N LEU A 44 15.39 7.81 1.76
CA LEU A 44 16.79 7.64 2.14
C LEU A 44 16.98 6.40 3.03
N GLY A 45 16.11 6.20 4.02
CA GLY A 45 16.11 5.04 4.90
C GLY A 45 15.99 3.73 4.12
N HIS A 46 14.99 3.63 3.23
CA HIS A 46 14.82 2.45 2.37
C HIS A 46 15.97 2.27 1.37
N THR A 47 16.56 3.35 0.86
CA THR A 47 17.77 3.27 0.01
C THR A 47 18.94 2.64 0.76
N ILE A 48 19.17 3.09 2.00
CA ILE A 48 20.24 2.56 2.87
C ILE A 48 19.97 1.09 3.18
N TYR A 49 18.76 0.76 3.63
CA TYR A 49 18.38 -0.62 3.94
C TYR A 49 18.51 -1.54 2.71
N LEU A 50 18.07 -1.09 1.53
CA LEU A 50 18.19 -1.87 0.30
C LEU A 50 19.65 -2.10 -0.10
N SER A 51 20.47 -1.05 0.01
CA SER A 51 21.90 -1.14 -0.28
C SER A 51 22.61 -2.11 0.67
N LEU A 52 22.29 -2.04 1.97
CA LEU A 52 22.81 -2.95 2.98
C LEU A 52 22.29 -4.38 2.78
N LEU A 53 21.03 -4.56 2.37
CA LEU A 53 20.46 -5.87 2.08
C LEU A 53 21.21 -6.53 0.92
N ILE A 54 21.40 -5.82 -0.18
CA ILE A 54 22.17 -6.30 -1.34
C ILE A 54 23.61 -6.63 -0.93
N LEU A 55 24.24 -5.76 -0.16
CA LEU A 55 25.59 -5.99 0.37
C LEU A 55 25.64 -7.26 1.22
N SER A 56 24.70 -7.41 2.16
CA SER A 56 24.61 -8.58 3.04
C SER A 56 24.42 -9.88 2.25
N TYR A 57 23.68 -9.86 1.15
CA TYR A 57 23.54 -11.00 0.23
C TYR A 57 24.85 -11.33 -0.49
N VAL A 58 25.55 -10.34 -1.03
CA VAL A 58 26.83 -10.52 -1.77
C VAL A 58 27.95 -11.08 -0.89
N TYR A 59 27.91 -10.79 0.41
CA TYR A 59 28.89 -11.27 1.39
C TYR A 59 28.38 -12.43 2.23
N LEU A 60 27.17 -12.92 1.96
CA LEU A 60 26.59 -14.05 2.64
C LEU A 60 27.47 -15.30 2.42
N GLU A 61 27.73 -16.05 3.48
CA GLU A 61 28.48 -17.31 3.45
C GLU A 61 29.97 -17.13 3.04
N LYS A 62 30.50 -15.89 3.03
CA LYS A 62 31.94 -15.65 2.93
C LYS A 62 32.60 -15.77 4.29
N GLU A 63 33.60 -16.64 4.37
CA GLU A 63 34.46 -16.78 5.54
C GLU A 63 35.52 -15.67 5.59
N TYR A 64 35.68 -15.04 6.75
CA TYR A 64 36.67 -14.00 6.97
C TYR A 64 37.80 -14.49 7.87
N LYS A 65 39.05 -14.28 7.44
CA LYS A 65 40.25 -14.68 8.19
C LYS A 65 40.62 -13.73 9.33
N LYS A 66 40.09 -12.50 9.38
CA LYS A 66 40.42 -11.51 10.42
C LYS A 66 39.44 -11.61 11.60
N SER A 67 39.95 -11.64 12.83
CA SER A 67 39.17 -11.87 14.07
C SER A 67 37.99 -10.91 14.29
N TRP A 68 38.12 -9.62 13.93
CA TRP A 68 37.00 -8.67 14.06
C TRP A 68 35.89 -8.89 13.02
N LEU A 69 36.23 -9.44 11.84
CA LEU A 69 35.28 -9.79 10.78
C LEU A 69 34.61 -11.16 11.01
N GLN A 70 35.19 -12.02 11.86
CA GLN A 70 34.57 -13.29 12.24
C GLN A 70 33.29 -13.08 13.07
N LYS A 71 33.26 -12.03 13.91
CA LYS A 71 32.01 -11.64 14.59
C LYS A 71 30.92 -11.26 13.60
N PHE A 72 31.26 -10.62 12.49
CA PHE A 72 30.28 -10.31 11.44
C PHE A 72 29.75 -11.58 10.77
N SER A 73 30.60 -12.59 10.52
CA SER A 73 30.15 -13.86 9.93
C SER A 73 29.16 -14.64 10.78
N GLU A 74 29.21 -14.50 12.11
CA GLU A 74 28.26 -15.17 13.02
C GLU A 74 26.83 -14.65 12.82
N TYR A 75 26.67 -13.33 12.60
CA TYR A 75 25.36 -12.66 12.47
C TYR A 75 24.95 -12.34 11.04
N GLN A 76 25.69 -12.79 10.02
CA GLN A 76 25.40 -12.49 8.60
C GLN A 76 23.95 -12.80 8.20
N ARG A 77 23.44 -13.96 8.65
CA ARG A 77 22.06 -14.39 8.35
C ARG A 77 21.03 -13.52 9.06
N ASP A 78 21.26 -13.24 10.33
CA ASP A 78 20.34 -12.42 11.14
C ASP A 78 20.29 -11.00 10.59
N ILE A 79 21.43 -10.43 10.20
CA ILE A 79 21.52 -9.11 9.56
C ILE A 79 20.74 -9.10 8.24
N PHE A 80 20.92 -10.11 7.39
CA PHE A 80 20.19 -10.22 6.11
C PHE A 80 18.68 -10.23 6.34
N HIS A 81 18.19 -11.10 7.23
CA HIS A 81 16.76 -11.24 7.50
C HIS A 81 16.18 -10.03 8.23
N PHE A 82 16.93 -9.38 9.10
CA PHE A 82 16.55 -8.11 9.72
C PHE A 82 16.36 -7.00 8.68
N LEU A 83 17.33 -6.82 7.78
CA LEU A 83 17.26 -5.82 6.71
C LEU A 83 16.10 -6.08 5.75
N ALA A 84 15.92 -7.35 5.36
CA ALA A 84 14.80 -7.76 4.52
C ALA A 84 13.46 -7.55 5.22
N GLY A 85 13.35 -7.94 6.49
CA GLY A 85 12.15 -7.77 7.31
C GLY A 85 11.73 -6.32 7.45
N GLY A 86 12.68 -5.42 7.74
CA GLY A 86 12.41 -3.98 7.83
C GLY A 86 11.89 -3.39 6.51
N LEU A 87 12.50 -3.76 5.36
CA LEU A 87 12.02 -3.33 4.04
C LEU A 87 10.62 -3.89 3.73
N LEU A 88 10.42 -5.18 3.97
CA LEU A 88 9.13 -5.84 3.73
C LEU A 88 8.02 -5.23 4.59
N SER A 89 8.31 -4.87 5.84
CA SER A 89 7.39 -4.18 6.74
C SER A 89 6.99 -2.81 6.16
N GLY A 90 7.97 -1.96 5.83
CA GLY A 90 7.71 -0.65 5.23
C GLY A 90 6.95 -0.74 3.89
N PHE A 91 7.32 -1.68 3.02
CA PHE A 91 6.64 -1.90 1.75
C PHE A 91 5.23 -2.45 1.93
N ALA A 92 4.99 -3.38 2.86
CA ALA A 92 3.66 -3.88 3.17
C ALA A 92 2.74 -2.74 3.62
N ILE A 93 3.24 -1.82 4.46
CA ILE A 93 2.48 -0.65 4.91
C ILE A 93 2.16 0.29 3.75
N PHE A 94 3.11 0.59 2.86
CA PHE A 94 2.86 1.43 1.70
C PHE A 94 1.86 0.79 0.72
N PHE A 95 2.02 -0.50 0.42
CA PHE A 95 1.06 -1.22 -0.41
C PHE A 95 -0.34 -1.23 0.22
N PHE A 96 -0.44 -1.45 1.53
CA PHE A 96 -1.70 -1.44 2.25
C PHE A 96 -2.36 -0.06 2.19
N LYS A 97 -1.62 1.01 2.55
CA LYS A 97 -2.10 2.40 2.49
C LYS A 97 -2.56 2.77 1.07
N SER A 98 -1.91 2.25 0.03
CA SER A 98 -2.22 2.54 -1.38
C SER A 98 -3.26 1.61 -2.03
N SER A 99 -3.86 0.70 -1.26
CA SER A 99 -4.79 -0.30 -1.79
C SER A 99 -6.23 -0.06 -1.39
N SER A 100 -7.15 -0.39 -2.31
CA SER A 100 -8.48 -0.82 -1.92
C SER A 100 -8.40 -2.29 -1.50
N LEU A 101 -8.90 -2.62 -0.31
CA LEU A 101 -8.82 -3.99 0.24
C LEU A 101 -9.49 -5.02 -0.70
N SER A 102 -10.44 -4.58 -1.52
CA SER A 102 -11.14 -5.44 -2.46
C SER A 102 -10.42 -5.74 -3.76
N SER A 103 -9.53 -4.86 -4.24
CA SER A 103 -8.79 -5.08 -5.49
C SER A 103 -7.45 -5.73 -5.21
N SER A 104 -6.71 -5.23 -4.22
CA SER A 104 -5.33 -5.64 -3.98
C SER A 104 -5.13 -6.49 -2.73
N GLY A 105 -6.22 -6.90 -2.05
CA GLY A 105 -6.15 -7.68 -0.80
C GLY A 105 -5.31 -8.94 -0.91
N ILE A 106 -5.38 -9.66 -2.04
CA ILE A 106 -4.56 -10.87 -2.29
C ILE A 106 -3.07 -10.52 -2.29
N PHE A 107 -2.67 -9.43 -2.96
CA PHE A 107 -1.27 -9.01 -2.99
C PHE A 107 -0.78 -8.65 -1.60
N ILE A 108 -1.57 -7.91 -0.83
CA ILE A 108 -1.23 -7.56 0.56
C ILE A 108 -1.01 -8.82 1.39
N VAL A 109 -1.91 -9.81 1.29
CA VAL A 109 -1.75 -11.09 1.98
C VAL A 109 -0.45 -11.79 1.57
N ILE A 110 -0.12 -11.79 0.28
CA ILE A 110 1.15 -12.34 -0.21
C ILE A 110 2.35 -11.63 0.43
N VAL A 111 2.37 -10.29 0.47
CA VAL A 111 3.48 -9.54 1.09
C VAL A 111 3.59 -9.84 2.59
N LEU A 112 2.45 -9.88 3.31
CA LEU A 112 2.42 -10.22 4.72
C LEU A 112 2.90 -11.66 4.98
N LEU A 113 2.55 -12.61 4.11
CA LEU A 113 3.04 -13.99 4.21
C LEU A 113 4.54 -14.08 3.95
N ILE A 114 5.08 -13.30 2.99
CA ILE A 114 6.53 -13.22 2.75
C ILE A 114 7.25 -12.62 3.97
N LEU A 115 6.68 -11.57 4.56
CA LEU A 115 7.19 -10.93 5.76
C LEU A 115 7.21 -11.90 6.96
N LEU A 116 6.10 -12.61 7.20
CA LEU A 116 6.02 -13.65 8.25
C LEU A 116 6.97 -14.82 7.96
N ALA A 117 7.10 -15.22 6.69
CA ALA A 117 8.03 -16.26 6.30
C ALA A 117 9.49 -15.83 6.57
N ASN A 118 9.86 -14.58 6.29
CA ASN A 118 11.20 -14.05 6.54
C ASN A 118 11.63 -14.18 8.02
N GLU A 119 10.69 -14.02 8.95
CA GLU A 119 10.94 -14.17 10.39
C GLU A 119 10.99 -15.64 10.87
N SER A 120 10.53 -16.58 10.05
CA SER A 120 10.47 -17.99 10.43
C SER A 120 11.86 -18.63 10.42
N PRO A 121 12.30 -19.30 11.51
CA PRO A 121 13.58 -20.01 11.55
C PRO A 121 13.72 -21.06 10.43
N LEU A 122 12.62 -21.70 10.06
CA LEU A 122 12.58 -22.68 8.96
C LEU A 122 12.91 -22.05 7.61
N PHE A 123 12.51 -20.80 7.39
CA PHE A 123 12.76 -20.06 6.16
C PHE A 123 14.18 -19.49 6.15
N GLN A 124 14.64 -18.98 7.30
CA GLN A 124 15.99 -18.45 7.48
C GLN A 124 17.08 -19.53 7.28
N ALA A 125 16.76 -20.78 7.59
CA ALA A 125 17.62 -21.93 7.35
C ALA A 125 17.69 -22.36 5.88
N ARG A 126 16.82 -21.85 4.99
CA ARG A 126 16.81 -22.26 3.57
C ARG A 126 17.94 -21.62 2.76
N GLY A 127 18.21 -22.24 1.61
CA GLY A 127 19.35 -21.92 0.75
C GLY A 127 19.32 -20.55 0.08
N SER A 128 20.46 -20.19 -0.51
CA SER A 128 20.74 -18.89 -1.14
C SER A 128 19.69 -18.43 -2.17
N LEU A 129 19.02 -19.35 -2.88
CA LEU A 129 17.97 -19.03 -3.85
C LEU A 129 16.80 -18.24 -3.25
N ILE A 130 16.34 -18.61 -2.05
CA ILE A 130 15.21 -17.93 -1.42
C ILE A 130 15.62 -16.51 -1.00
N LYS A 131 16.83 -16.37 -0.49
CA LYS A 131 17.41 -15.07 -0.14
C LYS A 131 17.54 -14.19 -1.38
N LEU A 132 17.97 -14.75 -2.50
CA LEU A 132 18.03 -14.07 -3.80
C LEU A 132 16.65 -13.61 -4.28
N THR A 133 15.63 -14.47 -4.17
CA THR A 133 14.23 -14.10 -4.47
C THR A 133 13.75 -12.96 -3.58
N LEU A 134 14.10 -12.97 -2.29
CA LEU A 134 13.74 -11.92 -1.36
C LEU A 134 14.38 -10.58 -1.72
N VAL A 135 15.68 -10.58 -2.05
CA VAL A 135 16.39 -9.39 -2.54
C VAL A 135 15.72 -8.85 -3.81
N GLN A 136 15.42 -9.73 -4.77
CA GLN A 136 14.75 -9.31 -6.00
C GLN A 136 13.36 -8.73 -5.74
N PHE A 137 12.58 -9.33 -4.83
CA PHE A 137 11.28 -8.80 -4.44
C PHE A 137 11.43 -7.41 -3.82
N CYS A 138 12.37 -7.21 -2.90
CA CYS A 138 12.62 -5.91 -2.28
C CYS A 138 13.06 -4.85 -3.29
N ILE A 139 13.90 -5.19 -4.27
CA ILE A 139 14.29 -4.27 -5.37
C ILE A 139 13.07 -3.89 -6.22
N SER A 140 12.25 -4.88 -6.61
CA SER A 140 11.05 -4.65 -7.39
C SER A 140 10.03 -3.78 -6.64
N ALA A 141 9.76 -4.08 -5.36
CA ALA A 141 8.86 -3.28 -4.52
C ALA A 141 9.38 -1.85 -4.35
N TYR A 142 10.68 -1.69 -4.07
CA TYR A 142 11.33 -0.38 -3.95
C TYR A 142 11.14 0.47 -5.22
N PHE A 143 11.40 -0.08 -6.42
CA PHE A 143 11.19 0.69 -7.65
C PHE A 143 9.71 0.94 -7.95
N ILE A 144 8.80 -0.02 -7.69
CA ILE A 144 7.35 0.19 -7.83
C ILE A 144 6.87 1.36 -6.99
N ILE A 145 7.42 1.50 -5.79
CA ILE A 145 7.07 2.58 -4.88
C ILE A 145 7.68 3.90 -5.32
N TYR A 146 8.99 3.94 -5.59
CA TYR A 146 9.72 5.21 -5.69
C TYR A 146 9.90 5.75 -7.11
N ILE A 147 9.93 4.93 -8.15
CA ILE A 147 10.08 5.45 -9.53
C ILE A 147 8.89 6.35 -9.93
N PRO A 148 7.62 5.98 -9.69
CA PRO A 148 6.50 6.87 -10.00
C PRO A 148 6.51 8.16 -9.16
N VAL A 149 6.99 8.10 -7.91
CA VAL A 149 7.15 9.27 -7.03
C VAL A 149 8.19 10.24 -7.58
N LEU A 150 9.34 9.72 -8.01
CA LEU A 150 10.44 10.52 -8.57
C LEU A 150 10.11 11.11 -9.94
N ILE A 151 9.39 10.35 -10.78
CA ILE A 151 9.00 10.79 -12.12
C ILE A 151 7.78 11.72 -12.09
N GLY A 152 6.87 11.55 -11.13
CA GLY A 152 5.64 12.34 -11.03
C GLY A 152 4.51 11.87 -11.95
N PHE A 153 4.58 10.63 -12.45
CA PHE A 153 3.55 10.06 -13.34
C PHE A 153 3.26 8.60 -12.99
N ILE A 154 2.01 8.17 -13.21
CA ILE A 154 1.57 6.77 -13.09
C ILE A 154 1.04 6.30 -14.46
N GLY A 155 1.11 5.00 -14.70
CA GLY A 155 0.54 4.35 -15.88
C GLY A 155 1.42 3.23 -16.39
N SER A 156 0.93 2.53 -17.42
CA SER A 156 1.57 1.32 -17.91
C SER A 156 2.99 1.54 -18.39
N PHE A 157 3.27 2.68 -19.02
CA PHE A 157 4.63 3.03 -19.47
C PHE A 157 5.61 3.13 -18.29
N ILE A 158 5.26 3.87 -17.25
CA ILE A 158 6.09 4.01 -16.04
C ILE A 158 6.23 2.66 -15.33
N PHE A 159 5.16 1.87 -15.26
CA PHE A 159 5.21 0.54 -14.69
C PHE A 159 6.18 -0.39 -15.43
N PHE A 160 6.16 -0.43 -16.76
CA PHE A 160 7.11 -1.25 -17.53
C PHE A 160 8.55 -0.76 -17.38
N LEU A 161 8.77 0.56 -17.34
CA LEU A 161 10.09 1.14 -17.05
C LEU A 161 10.60 0.66 -15.68
N THR A 162 9.77 0.79 -14.65
CA THR A 162 10.05 0.33 -13.29
C THR A 162 10.42 -1.14 -13.23
N ILE A 163 9.61 -2.03 -13.80
CA ILE A 163 9.85 -3.47 -13.78
C ILE A 163 11.12 -3.82 -14.55
N THR A 164 11.35 -3.16 -15.69
CA THR A 164 12.57 -3.36 -16.50
C THR A 164 13.80 -2.97 -15.69
N LEU A 165 13.79 -1.79 -15.06
CA LEU A 165 14.89 -1.36 -14.19
C LEU A 165 15.12 -2.37 -13.06
N ALA A 166 14.05 -2.81 -12.39
CA ALA A 166 14.16 -3.76 -11.28
C ALA A 166 14.72 -5.11 -11.73
N ALA A 167 14.35 -5.54 -12.94
CA ALA A 167 14.77 -6.82 -13.50
C ALA A 167 16.25 -6.83 -13.89
N ILE A 168 16.82 -5.69 -14.27
CA ILE A 168 18.23 -5.61 -14.70
C ILE A 168 19.18 -5.25 -13.55
N THR A 169 18.72 -4.54 -12.52
CA THR A 169 19.60 -4.03 -11.43
C THR A 169 20.38 -5.15 -10.74
N LEU A 170 19.69 -6.20 -10.27
CA LEU A 170 20.33 -7.28 -9.52
C LEU A 170 21.25 -8.13 -10.41
N PRO A 171 20.83 -8.61 -11.61
CA PRO A 171 21.71 -9.37 -12.48
C PRO A 171 22.95 -8.60 -12.93
N ILE A 172 22.83 -7.32 -13.29
CA ILE A 172 23.98 -6.49 -13.69
C ILE A 172 24.96 -6.35 -12.53
N LEU A 173 24.44 -6.09 -11.32
CA LEU A 173 25.29 -5.94 -10.14
C LEU A 173 26.04 -7.23 -9.83
N LEU A 174 25.35 -8.38 -9.79
CA LEU A 174 25.96 -9.67 -9.53
C LEU A 174 26.96 -10.08 -10.62
N GLN A 175 26.67 -9.76 -11.89
CA GLN A 175 27.60 -9.98 -13.00
C GLN A 175 28.88 -9.15 -12.84
N ARG A 176 28.77 -7.86 -12.49
CA ARG A 176 29.92 -6.98 -12.23
C ARG A 176 30.79 -7.48 -11.08
N LEU A 177 30.14 -8.04 -10.06
CA LEU A 177 30.81 -8.63 -8.90
C LEU A 177 31.28 -10.07 -9.12
N LYS A 178 31.07 -10.64 -10.32
CA LYS A 178 31.38 -12.03 -10.67
C LYS A 178 30.78 -13.03 -9.68
N HIS A 179 29.59 -12.74 -9.17
CA HIS A 179 28.92 -13.57 -8.17
C HIS A 179 28.35 -14.85 -8.83
N PRO A 180 28.46 -16.04 -8.20
CA PRO A 180 28.00 -17.29 -8.79
C PRO A 180 26.51 -17.28 -9.14
N ALA A 181 25.70 -16.62 -8.31
CA ALA A 181 24.24 -16.53 -8.48
C ALA A 181 23.75 -15.65 -9.66
N THR A 182 24.63 -15.28 -10.61
CA THR A 182 24.29 -14.35 -11.70
C THR A 182 23.23 -14.94 -12.63
N ASN A 183 23.30 -16.22 -12.97
CA ASN A 183 22.32 -16.83 -13.89
C ASN A 183 20.95 -17.02 -13.23
N GLU A 184 20.95 -17.44 -11.97
CA GLU A 184 19.78 -17.58 -11.11
C GLU A 184 19.07 -16.23 -10.95
N SER A 185 19.84 -15.15 -10.78
CA SER A 185 19.27 -13.80 -10.66
C SER A 185 18.49 -13.41 -11.91
N LYS A 186 19.00 -13.69 -13.12
CA LYS A 186 18.29 -13.39 -14.38
C LYS A 186 16.95 -14.12 -14.45
N ILE A 187 16.93 -15.40 -14.08
CA ILE A 187 15.71 -16.23 -14.09
C ILE A 187 14.71 -15.70 -13.05
N ILE A 188 15.16 -15.44 -11.82
CA ILE A 188 14.30 -14.93 -10.75
C ILE A 188 13.77 -13.53 -11.09
N SER A 189 14.60 -12.64 -11.62
CA SER A 189 14.19 -11.30 -12.06
C SER A 189 13.14 -11.37 -13.18
N ALA A 190 13.32 -12.27 -14.16
CA ALA A 190 12.34 -12.47 -15.22
C ALA A 190 11.02 -13.05 -14.67
N ALA A 191 11.10 -14.07 -13.82
CA ALA A 191 9.92 -14.69 -13.20
C ALA A 191 9.14 -13.68 -12.33
N MET A 192 9.85 -12.89 -11.52
CA MET A 192 9.27 -11.82 -10.71
C MET A 192 8.60 -10.75 -11.59
N SER A 193 9.22 -10.39 -12.71
CA SER A 193 8.65 -9.42 -13.65
C SER A 193 7.35 -9.92 -14.25
N VAL A 194 7.30 -11.19 -14.69
CA VAL A 194 6.08 -11.81 -15.21
C VAL A 194 4.98 -11.82 -14.14
N PHE A 195 5.31 -12.23 -12.91
CA PHE A 195 4.37 -12.22 -11.79
C PHE A 195 3.78 -10.82 -11.54
N LEU A 196 4.63 -9.78 -11.50
CA LEU A 196 4.20 -8.41 -11.26
C LEU A 196 3.40 -7.83 -12.43
N ILE A 197 3.75 -8.18 -13.68
CA ILE A 197 2.98 -7.80 -14.88
C ILE A 197 1.57 -8.39 -14.82
N ILE A 198 1.45 -9.70 -14.48
CA ILE A 198 0.15 -10.33 -14.28
C ILE A 198 -0.61 -9.61 -13.17
N GLY A 199 0.04 -9.33 -12.04
CA GLY A 199 -0.56 -8.60 -10.92
C GLY A 199 -1.07 -7.20 -11.31
N TYR A 200 -0.34 -6.49 -12.17
CA TYR A 200 -0.71 -5.17 -12.66
C TYR A 200 -1.98 -5.22 -13.52
N PHE A 201 -2.03 -6.09 -14.55
CA PHE A 201 -3.18 -6.17 -15.45
C PHE A 201 -4.42 -6.83 -14.82
N THR A 202 -4.25 -7.60 -13.76
CA THR A 202 -5.35 -8.17 -12.97
C THR A 202 -5.85 -7.24 -11.86
N ASN A 203 -5.29 -6.04 -11.72
CA ASN A 203 -5.57 -5.08 -10.62
C ASN A 203 -5.27 -5.61 -9.21
N ILE A 204 -4.55 -6.73 -9.10
CA ILE A 204 -4.09 -7.32 -7.84
C ILE A 204 -2.98 -6.46 -7.23
N LEU A 205 -2.09 -5.90 -8.05
CA LEU A 205 -1.07 -4.97 -7.59
C LEU A 205 -1.75 -3.63 -7.19
N PRO A 206 -1.42 -3.01 -6.04
CA PRO A 206 -1.95 -1.69 -5.67
C PRO A 206 -1.43 -0.57 -6.58
N PRO A 207 -2.24 0.48 -6.84
CA PRO A 207 -1.80 1.68 -7.56
C PRO A 207 -0.99 2.63 -6.65
N VAL A 208 0.19 2.19 -6.24
CA VAL A 208 1.17 3.02 -5.52
C VAL A 208 1.65 4.15 -6.45
N PRO A 209 1.87 5.40 -5.97
CA PRO A 209 1.88 5.90 -4.59
C PRO A 209 0.57 6.55 -4.09
N LEU A 210 -0.55 6.38 -4.79
CA LEU A 210 -1.82 7.01 -4.41
C LEU A 210 -2.45 6.33 -3.19
N SER A 211 -3.13 7.07 -2.32
CA SER A 211 -3.94 6.48 -1.25
C SER A 211 -5.19 7.28 -0.95
N VAL A 212 -6.35 6.63 -0.84
CA VAL A 212 -7.57 7.29 -0.33
C VAL A 212 -7.44 7.44 1.18
N LYS A 213 -7.45 8.68 1.67
CA LYS A 213 -7.44 9.00 3.11
C LYS A 213 -8.84 9.05 3.68
N GLU A 214 -9.80 9.48 2.87
CA GLU A 214 -11.19 9.62 3.27
C GLU A 214 -12.08 9.48 2.04
N ILE A 215 -13.20 8.79 2.18
CA ILE A 215 -14.25 8.71 1.17
C ILE A 215 -15.60 8.58 1.84
N GLY A 216 -16.60 9.30 1.34
CA GLY A 216 -17.94 9.29 1.91
C GLY A 216 -19.02 9.76 0.95
N VAL A 217 -20.26 9.41 1.30
CA VAL A 217 -21.48 9.78 0.56
C VAL A 217 -22.23 10.85 1.34
N TYR A 218 -22.64 11.91 0.65
CA TYR A 218 -23.23 13.10 1.24
C TYR A 218 -24.43 13.59 0.41
N HIS A 219 -25.34 14.33 1.05
CA HIS A 219 -26.50 14.92 0.37
C HIS A 219 -26.20 16.27 -0.27
N LYS A 220 -25.19 16.97 0.26
CA LYS A 220 -24.74 18.24 -0.27
C LYS A 220 -23.28 18.46 0.08
N ILE A 221 -22.54 19.06 -0.83
CA ILE A 221 -21.20 19.55 -0.59
C ILE A 221 -21.19 21.03 -0.93
N VAL A 222 -20.84 21.87 0.03
CA VAL A 222 -20.61 23.30 -0.20
C VAL A 222 -19.12 23.54 -0.14
N LYS A 223 -18.55 23.99 -1.24
CA LYS A 223 -17.16 24.39 -1.32
C LYS A 223 -17.02 25.83 -0.84
N LEU A 224 -16.16 26.03 0.16
CA LEU A 224 -15.69 27.32 0.65
C LEU A 224 -14.26 27.56 0.14
N GLU A 225 -13.67 28.72 0.44
CA GLU A 225 -12.34 29.09 -0.08
C GLU A 225 -11.26 28.07 0.29
N ASN A 226 -11.23 27.61 1.55
CA ASN A 226 -10.23 26.65 2.05
C ASN A 226 -10.81 25.34 2.59
N SER A 227 -12.14 25.19 2.64
CA SER A 227 -12.78 24.04 3.27
C SER A 227 -13.98 23.51 2.48
N TYR A 228 -14.37 22.28 2.79
CA TYR A 228 -15.59 21.65 2.27
C TYR A 228 -16.54 21.38 3.43
N ASN A 229 -17.77 21.89 3.34
CA ASN A 229 -18.84 21.54 4.25
C ASN A 229 -19.60 20.35 3.65
N LEU A 230 -19.51 19.22 4.31
CA LEU A 230 -20.11 17.95 3.90
C LEU A 230 -21.38 17.71 4.70
N TYR A 231 -22.53 17.69 4.02
CA TYR A 231 -23.84 17.54 4.66
C TYR A 231 -24.28 16.08 4.61
N SER A 232 -24.47 15.49 5.79
CA SER A 232 -25.00 14.15 5.97
C SER A 232 -26.22 14.18 6.90
N GLU A 233 -27.15 13.23 6.75
CA GLU A 233 -28.23 13.07 7.72
C GLU A 233 -27.66 12.53 9.04
N SER A 234 -28.13 13.09 10.16
CA SER A 234 -27.79 12.56 11.49
C SER A 234 -28.33 11.14 11.65
N SER A 235 -27.44 10.19 11.93
CA SER A 235 -27.81 8.83 12.33
C SER A 235 -27.10 8.47 13.63
N PHE A 236 -27.84 7.87 14.57
CA PHE A 236 -27.30 7.43 15.87
C PHE A 236 -26.19 6.38 15.70
N THR A 237 -26.18 5.66 14.58
CA THR A 237 -25.14 4.68 14.21
C THR A 237 -23.82 5.32 13.78
N ASN A 238 -23.86 6.52 13.17
CA ASN A 238 -22.64 7.27 12.80
C ASN A 238 -21.80 7.67 14.02
N PHE A 239 -22.42 7.81 15.20
CA PHE A 239 -21.73 8.09 16.47
C PHE A 239 -20.82 6.93 16.93
N PHE A 240 -21.13 5.69 16.53
CA PHE A 240 -20.34 4.50 16.84
C PHE A 240 -19.34 4.11 15.74
N GLY A 241 -19.18 4.95 14.71
CA GLY A 241 -18.27 4.68 13.59
C GLY A 241 -18.75 3.62 12.60
N PHE A 242 -19.99 3.15 12.72
CA PHE A 242 -20.64 2.38 11.67
C PHE A 242 -21.26 3.36 10.68
N SER A 243 -20.60 3.61 9.55
CA SER A 243 -21.17 4.49 8.53
C SER A 243 -22.50 3.90 8.06
N ASP A 244 -23.58 4.65 8.26
CA ASP A 244 -24.89 4.26 7.77
C ASP A 244 -24.83 4.30 6.24
N THR A 245 -24.64 3.13 5.64
CA THR A 245 -24.47 2.98 4.19
C THR A 245 -25.79 3.19 3.43
N SER A 246 -26.86 3.67 4.08
CA SER A 246 -28.14 3.99 3.45
C SER A 246 -28.30 5.48 3.18
N PHE A 247 -28.29 5.86 1.91
CA PHE A 247 -28.63 7.19 1.43
C PHE A 247 -30.14 7.30 1.19
N LYS A 248 -30.83 8.11 2.00
CA LYS A 248 -32.27 8.34 1.90
C LYS A 248 -32.55 9.48 0.91
N ALA A 249 -32.89 9.14 -0.32
CA ALA A 249 -33.11 10.11 -1.38
C ALA A 249 -34.54 10.71 -1.34
N GLN A 250 -34.65 12.02 -1.22
CA GLN A 250 -35.90 12.77 -1.42
C GLN A 250 -36.00 13.27 -2.87
N PRO A 251 -37.20 13.61 -3.37
CA PRO A 251 -37.36 14.16 -4.71
C PRO A 251 -36.46 15.38 -4.96
N GLY A 252 -35.65 15.33 -6.03
CA GLY A 252 -34.72 16.42 -6.40
C GLY A 252 -33.33 16.34 -5.76
N ASP A 253 -33.08 15.41 -4.83
CA ASP A 253 -31.76 15.22 -4.24
C ASP A 253 -30.71 14.82 -5.26
N SER A 254 -29.46 15.16 -4.96
CA SER A 254 -28.28 14.63 -5.65
C SER A 254 -27.44 13.82 -4.67
N VAL A 255 -26.85 12.73 -5.14
CA VAL A 255 -25.88 11.96 -4.35
C VAL A 255 -24.50 12.56 -4.60
N TYR A 256 -23.84 13.04 -3.56
CA TYR A 256 -22.47 13.54 -3.63
C TYR A 256 -21.51 12.49 -3.06
N VAL A 257 -20.39 12.28 -3.73
CA VAL A 257 -19.27 11.49 -3.21
C VAL A 257 -18.09 12.42 -3.06
N PHE A 258 -17.59 12.54 -1.82
CA PHE A 258 -16.36 13.24 -1.51
C PHE A 258 -15.24 12.23 -1.34
N ALA A 259 -14.06 12.56 -1.84
CA ALA A 259 -12.84 11.80 -1.60
C ALA A 259 -11.67 12.74 -1.30
N ARG A 260 -10.89 12.36 -0.29
CA ARG A 260 -9.56 12.90 -0.01
C ARG A 260 -8.53 11.86 -0.44
N VAL A 261 -7.77 12.17 -1.48
CA VAL A 261 -6.80 11.26 -2.08
C VAL A 261 -5.41 11.84 -1.92
N PHE A 262 -4.57 11.18 -1.15
CA PHE A 262 -3.16 11.51 -1.10
C PHE A 262 -2.47 11.12 -2.40
N ALA A 263 -1.61 12.02 -2.86
CA ALA A 263 -0.72 11.84 -3.98
C ALA A 263 0.58 12.61 -3.70
N PRO A 264 1.74 12.06 -4.07
CA PRO A 264 3.03 12.73 -3.91
C PRO A 264 3.09 14.11 -4.53
N LYS A 265 3.94 14.97 -3.96
CA LYS A 265 4.27 16.27 -4.56
C LYS A 265 4.78 16.10 -5.99
N GLY A 266 4.17 16.83 -6.92
CA GLY A 266 4.55 16.80 -8.35
C GLY A 266 3.92 15.67 -9.16
N LEU A 267 3.10 14.80 -8.54
CA LEU A 267 2.37 13.79 -9.29
C LEU A 267 1.24 14.43 -10.12
N SER A 268 1.31 14.30 -11.45
CA SER A 268 0.29 14.77 -12.38
C SER A 268 -0.62 13.61 -12.80
N GLU A 269 -1.68 13.38 -12.02
CA GLU A 269 -2.63 12.28 -12.26
C GLU A 269 -4.07 12.81 -12.37
N LYS A 270 -4.82 12.29 -13.34
CA LYS A 270 -6.27 12.52 -13.43
C LYS A 270 -7.00 11.41 -12.70
N LEU A 271 -7.77 11.78 -11.69
CA LEU A 271 -8.61 10.86 -10.95
C LEU A 271 -10.06 10.90 -11.45
N TYR A 272 -10.78 9.82 -11.24
CA TYR A 272 -12.18 9.67 -11.65
C TYR A 272 -12.98 9.05 -10.52
N ILE A 273 -14.24 9.47 -10.39
CA ILE A 273 -15.24 8.70 -9.65
C ILE A 273 -16.02 7.86 -10.65
N GLN A 274 -15.87 6.54 -10.55
CA GLN A 274 -16.66 5.58 -11.31
C GLN A 274 -17.84 5.11 -10.46
N TRP A 275 -19.04 5.37 -10.94
CA TRP A 275 -20.29 4.92 -10.31
C TRP A 275 -20.67 3.56 -10.88
N GLU A 276 -20.97 2.62 -10.00
CA GLU A 276 -21.45 1.29 -10.35
C GLU A 276 -22.78 1.03 -9.65
N LYS A 277 -23.72 0.42 -10.38
CA LYS A 277 -24.98 -0.05 -9.83
C LYS A 277 -24.97 -1.58 -9.79
N TRP A 278 -25.47 -2.13 -8.70
CA TRP A 278 -25.71 -3.57 -8.61
C TRP A 278 -26.97 -3.97 -9.37
N ASP A 279 -26.81 -4.89 -10.32
CA ASP A 279 -27.90 -5.57 -11.04
C ASP A 279 -27.49 -7.03 -11.31
N LYS A 280 -27.43 -7.84 -10.22
CA LYS A 280 -26.84 -9.20 -10.14
C LYS A 280 -25.32 -9.26 -10.38
N ILE A 281 -24.80 -8.33 -11.16
CA ILE A 281 -23.39 -7.99 -11.33
C ILE A 281 -23.24 -6.47 -11.21
N TRP A 282 -22.05 -6.00 -10.82
CA TRP A 282 -21.75 -4.56 -10.81
C TRP A 282 -21.64 -4.05 -12.25
N LYS A 283 -22.47 -3.07 -12.61
CA LYS A 283 -22.47 -2.43 -13.93
C LYS A 283 -22.04 -0.97 -13.81
N ILE A 284 -21.11 -0.56 -14.66
CA ILE A 284 -20.65 0.84 -14.73
C ILE A 284 -21.83 1.70 -15.22
N SER A 285 -22.15 2.73 -14.44
CA SER A 285 -23.16 3.75 -14.77
C SER A 285 -22.48 4.98 -15.36
N ASP A 286 -21.50 5.54 -14.66
CA ASP A 286 -20.84 6.79 -15.06
C ASP A 286 -19.37 6.77 -14.64
N ARG A 287 -18.56 7.55 -15.34
CA ARG A 287 -17.19 7.86 -14.94
C ARG A 287 -16.98 9.37 -15.03
N ILE A 288 -16.91 10.02 -13.87
CA ILE A 288 -16.86 11.48 -13.76
C ILE A 288 -15.42 11.88 -13.40
N PRO A 289 -14.73 12.71 -14.20
CA PRO A 289 -13.41 13.20 -13.86
C PRO A 289 -13.48 14.08 -12.61
N LEU A 290 -12.51 13.91 -11.72
CA LEU A 290 -12.36 14.73 -10.53
C LEU A 290 -11.57 15.99 -10.89
N SER A 291 -12.20 17.16 -10.76
CA SER A 291 -11.50 18.45 -10.82
C SER A 291 -10.70 18.65 -9.54
N ILE A 292 -9.44 18.22 -9.59
CA ILE A 292 -8.49 18.36 -8.48
C ILE A 292 -8.12 19.85 -8.34
N GLN A 293 -8.36 20.44 -7.17
CA GLN A 293 -7.91 21.79 -6.83
C GLN A 293 -7.18 21.78 -5.49
N GLY A 294 -5.91 22.21 -5.51
CA GLY A 294 -5.08 22.34 -4.32
C GLY A 294 -4.65 20.99 -3.74
N GLY A 295 -3.38 20.88 -3.37
CA GLY A 295 -2.84 19.76 -2.60
C GLY A 295 -2.02 20.31 -1.45
N ASN A 296 -2.43 20.01 -0.22
CA ASN A 296 -1.57 20.14 0.95
C ASN A 296 -0.90 18.78 1.23
N THR A 297 -0.14 18.67 2.31
CA THR A 297 0.47 17.38 2.73
C THR A 297 -0.55 16.25 2.94
N TRP A 298 -1.85 16.53 3.10
CA TRP A 298 -2.87 15.52 3.36
C TRP A 298 -3.58 15.01 2.09
N GLY A 299 -3.24 15.56 0.91
CA GLY A 299 -3.73 15.12 -0.38
C GLY A 299 -4.71 16.06 -1.07
N TYR A 300 -5.18 15.62 -2.22
CA TYR A 300 -6.16 16.30 -3.06
C TYR A 300 -7.58 16.03 -2.56
N ARG A 301 -8.40 17.09 -2.52
CA ARG A 301 -9.82 17.01 -2.19
C ARG A 301 -10.64 17.15 -3.47
N ALA A 302 -11.53 16.19 -3.69
CA ALA A 302 -12.40 16.24 -4.85
C ALA A 302 -13.77 15.65 -4.53
N TYR A 303 -14.76 16.06 -5.31
CA TYR A 303 -16.09 15.48 -5.23
C TYR A 303 -16.70 15.33 -6.61
N ALA A 304 -17.62 14.38 -6.73
CA ALA A 304 -18.52 14.26 -7.87
C ALA A 304 -19.94 14.09 -7.34
N TYR A 305 -20.93 14.42 -8.17
CA TYR A 305 -22.32 14.22 -7.82
C TYR A 305 -23.11 13.57 -8.95
N LYS A 306 -24.19 12.90 -8.58
CA LYS A 306 -25.12 12.24 -9.50
C LYS A 306 -26.55 12.62 -9.15
N LYS A 307 -27.30 13.07 -10.16
CA LYS A 307 -28.75 13.35 -10.07
C LYS A 307 -29.60 12.19 -10.58
N ASN A 308 -29.16 11.54 -11.65
CA ASN A 308 -29.89 10.46 -12.29
C ASN A 308 -29.54 9.11 -11.67
N TYR A 309 -29.94 8.88 -10.42
CA TYR A 309 -29.77 7.60 -9.71
C TYR A 309 -31.11 6.86 -9.60
N THR A 310 -31.05 5.61 -9.15
CA THR A 310 -32.21 4.75 -8.92
C THR A 310 -32.04 4.00 -7.61
N ASN A 311 -33.12 3.45 -7.07
CA ASN A 311 -33.05 2.67 -5.84
C ASN A 311 -32.20 1.40 -5.99
N GLY A 312 -31.59 0.97 -4.88
CA GLY A 312 -30.79 -0.25 -4.79
C GLY A 312 -29.36 0.01 -4.32
N PHE A 313 -28.48 -0.98 -4.53
CA PHE A 313 -27.07 -0.90 -4.13
C PHE A 313 -26.22 -0.21 -5.20
N TRP A 314 -25.38 0.69 -4.73
CA TRP A 314 -24.46 1.49 -5.49
C TRP A 314 -23.06 1.41 -4.89
N ARG A 315 -22.08 1.68 -5.74
CA ARG A 315 -20.69 1.82 -5.35
C ARG A 315 -20.08 2.98 -6.11
N ALA A 316 -19.26 3.76 -5.44
CA ALA A 316 -18.42 4.78 -6.06
C ALA A 316 -16.96 4.41 -5.84
N LYS A 317 -16.21 4.24 -6.93
CA LYS A 317 -14.78 3.93 -6.91
C LYS A 317 -13.97 5.15 -7.31
N VAL A 318 -12.90 5.41 -6.57
CA VAL A 318 -11.86 6.35 -6.99
C VAL A 318 -10.89 5.58 -7.88
N MET A 319 -10.84 5.98 -9.14
CA MET A 319 -10.03 5.35 -10.19
C MET A 319 -8.91 6.29 -10.64
N SER A 320 -7.74 5.73 -10.89
CA SER A 320 -6.67 6.41 -11.63
C SER A 320 -6.98 6.46 -13.14
N SER A 321 -6.15 7.18 -13.90
CA SER A 321 -6.26 7.28 -15.35
C SER A 321 -6.00 5.96 -16.08
N ASP A 322 -5.16 5.09 -15.50
CA ASP A 322 -4.86 3.73 -15.99
C ASP A 322 -5.89 2.66 -15.56
N ASN A 323 -7.09 3.08 -15.11
CA ASN A 323 -8.21 2.22 -14.73
C ASN A 323 -7.98 1.32 -13.51
N ARG A 324 -7.18 1.77 -12.54
CA ARG A 324 -6.92 1.02 -11.30
C ARG A 324 -7.68 1.64 -10.14
N GLU A 325 -8.25 0.77 -9.30
CA GLU A 325 -9.02 1.17 -8.13
C GLU A 325 -8.09 1.55 -6.99
N ILE A 326 -8.19 2.80 -6.51
CA ILE A 326 -7.41 3.33 -5.38
C ILE A 326 -8.21 3.16 -4.07
N GLY A 327 -9.53 3.30 -4.14
CA GLY A 327 -10.44 3.14 -3.02
C GLY A 327 -11.89 3.18 -3.46
N ARG A 328 -12.82 2.83 -2.58
CA ARG A 328 -14.26 2.79 -2.89
C ARG A 328 -15.14 3.04 -1.67
N VAL A 329 -16.38 3.43 -1.92
CA VAL A 329 -17.46 3.46 -0.94
C VAL A 329 -18.68 2.73 -1.51
N ASP A 330 -19.24 1.83 -0.71
CA ASP A 330 -20.42 1.05 -1.04
C ASP A 330 -21.60 1.62 -0.23
N PHE A 331 -22.74 1.82 -0.88
CA PHE A 331 -23.92 2.41 -0.27
C PHE A 331 -25.21 1.94 -0.96
N SER A 332 -26.34 2.12 -0.31
CA SER A 332 -27.66 1.83 -0.84
C SER A 332 -28.45 3.13 -0.96
N ILE A 333 -29.24 3.25 -2.02
CA ILE A 333 -30.14 4.38 -2.22
C ILE A 333 -31.57 3.89 -2.03
N SER A 334 -32.31 4.57 -1.15
CA SER A 334 -33.74 4.35 -0.92
C SER A 334 -34.50 5.67 -1.09
N SER A 335 -35.48 5.71 -2.00
CA SER A 335 -36.39 6.85 -2.10
C SER A 335 -37.25 6.96 -0.84
N VAL A 336 -37.30 8.15 -0.26
CA VAL A 336 -38.17 8.49 0.87
C VAL A 336 -39.01 9.74 0.51
N PRO A 337 -40.22 9.89 1.08
CA PRO A 337 -40.99 11.11 0.94
C PRO A 337 -40.22 12.33 1.47
N GLU A 338 -40.59 13.51 0.99
CA GLU A 338 -40.03 14.76 1.49
C GLU A 338 -40.32 14.92 2.99
N LYS A 339 -39.25 15.15 3.77
CA LYS A 339 -39.32 15.32 5.21
C LYS A 339 -38.24 16.30 5.65
N LYS A 340 -38.53 17.10 6.68
CA LYS A 340 -37.54 17.97 7.32
C LYS A 340 -36.34 17.14 7.79
N ARG A 341 -35.14 17.53 7.35
CA ARG A 341 -33.88 16.88 7.69
C ARG A 341 -33.15 17.65 8.77
N GLU A 342 -32.45 16.91 9.62
CA GLU A 342 -31.41 17.44 10.48
C GLU A 342 -30.06 17.11 9.85
N TRP A 343 -29.23 18.14 9.67
CA TRP A 343 -27.95 18.00 9.01
C TRP A 343 -26.83 17.92 10.02
N THR A 344 -25.99 16.90 9.87
CA THR A 344 -24.64 16.89 10.44
C THR A 344 -23.70 17.47 9.38
N ILE A 345 -23.02 18.56 9.73
CA ILE A 345 -22.08 19.24 8.84
C ILE A 345 -20.68 18.90 9.30
N ASP A 346 -19.96 18.15 8.48
CA ASP A 346 -18.54 17.88 8.69
C ASP A 346 -17.72 18.89 7.88
N VAL A 347 -16.86 19.64 8.57
CA VAL A 347 -16.03 20.69 7.96
C VAL A 347 -14.65 20.12 7.69
N LYS A 348 -14.29 20.04 6.41
CA LYS A 348 -13.01 19.50 5.94
C LYS A 348 -12.10 20.59 5.41
N ASP A 349 -11.20 21.07 6.27
CA ASP A 349 -10.09 21.97 5.94
C ASP A 349 -9.05 21.34 5.00
#